data_AF-A0A965DEG8-F1
#
_entry.id   AF-A0A965DEG8-F1
#
_cell.length_a   1.000
_cell.length_b   1.000
_cell.length_c   1.000
_cell.angle_alpha   90.00
_cell.angle_beta   90.00
_cell.angle_gamma   90.00
#
_symmetry.space_group_name_H-M   'P 1'
#
loop_
_entity.id
_entity.type
_entity.pdbx_description
1 polymer ?
#
loop_
_entity_poly.entity_id
_entity_poly.type
_entity_poly.pdbx_seq_one_letter_code
_entity_poly.pdbx_strand_id
1 'polypeptide(L)'
;MLLNSIKTQSFGQKFWLINTDVNLEIYPAKILVDSIQFGKNIIDLSIKGPVHRFLIESDLKKEVIKVSMQTQEGFFSYKIFKKESVVVLHLEKLPNPSIKINEKEFQERSEYLVTKAAVCIPEPKATLFLGSMKTQDAKVILTKKVLSTILPWFFYLFQSQEKMGMNDLSPVYQEMIKTKNGKLNFLNLLFSSFLDGFFVPTEQDLVHQGLTPLFSKNIPKDKMGILLYQLIEAMFCQYEGPLISLLPSLPKVWHQGMIHNLKCKDFILSFSWSRGRLREVEILSLKLQSLVVKFPYGIKSVRIQGENPYSLTSHQLELTLKEGELLKMDRFKE
;
A
#
# COMPACT_ATOMS: atom_id res chain seq x y z
N MET A 1 15.45 4.87 -4.23
CA MET A 1 14.76 4.64 -5.53
C MET A 1 13.57 3.73 -5.23
N LEU A 2 12.41 4.33 -5.01
CA LEU A 2 11.25 3.76 -4.30
C LEU A 2 10.07 3.71 -5.27
N LEU A 3 9.39 2.56 -5.37
CA LEU A 3 8.05 2.35 -5.97
C LEU A 3 7.65 3.38 -7.05
N ASN A 4 8.14 3.21 -8.28
CA ASN A 4 8.02 4.26 -9.30
C ASN A 4 6.63 4.28 -9.97
N SER A 5 6.19 3.18 -10.57
CA SER A 5 4.85 3.06 -11.16
C SER A 5 4.53 1.61 -11.57
N ILE A 6 3.25 1.29 -11.72
CA ILE A 6 2.71 0.06 -12.31
C ILE A 6 2.03 0.41 -13.62
N LYS A 7 2.24 -0.40 -14.66
CA LYS A 7 1.72 -0.17 -16.01
C LYS A 7 0.98 -1.37 -16.55
N THR A 8 -0.16 -1.15 -17.20
CA THR A 8 -0.92 -2.19 -17.93
C THR A 8 -1.49 -1.66 -19.24
N GLN A 9 -1.79 -2.57 -20.15
CA GLN A 9 -2.48 -2.31 -21.41
C GLN A 9 -3.86 -2.98 -21.48
N SER A 10 -4.27 -3.66 -20.41
CA SER A 10 -5.54 -4.39 -20.36
C SER A 10 -6.72 -3.45 -20.12
N PHE A 11 -7.82 -3.66 -20.85
CA PHE A 11 -9.08 -2.97 -20.62
C PHE A 11 -9.80 -3.52 -19.39
N GLY A 12 -10.63 -2.69 -18.74
CA GLY A 12 -11.45 -3.11 -17.60
C GLY A 12 -10.62 -3.42 -16.36
N GLN A 13 -9.37 -2.96 -16.32
CA GLN A 13 -8.51 -3.22 -15.20
C GLN A 13 -8.90 -2.33 -14.02
N LYS A 14 -8.98 -2.95 -12.84
CA LYS A 14 -9.37 -2.27 -11.59
C LYS A 14 -8.16 -1.73 -10.85
N PHE A 15 -8.29 -0.51 -10.33
CA PHE A 15 -7.28 0.19 -9.55
C PHE A 15 -7.92 0.82 -8.31
N TRP A 16 -7.24 0.67 -7.17
CA TRP A 16 -7.51 1.51 -6.01
C TRP A 16 -6.84 2.87 -6.22
N LEU A 17 -7.59 3.97 -6.13
CA LEU A 17 -6.99 5.31 -6.19
C LEU A 17 -6.32 5.62 -4.86
N ILE A 18 -5.04 6.02 -4.92
CA ILE A 18 -4.22 6.26 -3.73
C ILE A 18 -4.87 7.34 -2.87
N ASN A 19 -4.82 7.15 -1.55
CA ASN A 19 -5.36 8.09 -0.56
C ASN A 19 -6.88 8.30 -0.59
N THR A 20 -7.64 7.41 -1.22
CA THR A 20 -9.11 7.49 -1.26
C THR A 20 -9.76 6.15 -0.94
N ASP A 21 -11.09 6.18 -0.82
CA ASP A 21 -11.98 5.02 -0.75
C ASP A 21 -12.51 4.61 -2.15
N VAL A 22 -11.88 5.11 -3.22
CA VAL A 22 -12.40 5.03 -4.59
C VAL A 22 -11.67 3.96 -5.39
N ASN A 23 -12.44 3.01 -5.91
CA ASN A 23 -11.99 2.04 -6.90
C ASN A 23 -12.40 2.49 -8.30
N LEU A 24 -11.51 2.28 -9.26
CA LEU A 24 -11.68 2.68 -10.66
C LEU A 24 -11.51 1.46 -11.56
N GLU A 25 -12.49 1.20 -12.42
CA GLU A 25 -12.38 0.23 -13.51
C GLU A 25 -12.33 0.98 -14.83
N ILE A 26 -11.19 0.89 -15.51
CA ILE A 26 -10.87 1.81 -16.60
C ILE A 26 -10.96 1.10 -17.95
N TYR A 27 -11.83 1.62 -18.81
CA TYR A 27 -11.96 1.25 -20.20
C TYR A 27 -11.58 2.43 -21.10
N PRO A 28 -11.37 2.20 -22.42
CA PRO A 28 -11.05 3.30 -23.33
C PRO A 28 -12.10 4.42 -23.36
N ALA A 29 -13.39 4.06 -23.40
CA ALA A 29 -14.49 5.03 -23.54
C ALA A 29 -15.27 5.28 -22.24
N LYS A 30 -14.97 4.58 -21.15
CA LYS A 30 -15.68 4.75 -19.88
C LYS A 30 -14.81 4.45 -18.67
N ILE A 31 -15.15 5.06 -17.54
CA ILE A 31 -14.57 4.74 -16.24
C ILE A 31 -15.72 4.39 -15.31
N LEU A 32 -15.67 3.19 -14.71
CA LEU A 32 -16.58 2.82 -13.63
C LEU A 32 -15.92 3.23 -12.32
N VAL A 33 -16.66 3.94 -11.49
CA VAL A 33 -16.21 4.49 -10.21
C VAL A 33 -17.02 3.80 -9.12
N ASP A 34 -16.34 3.20 -8.15
CA ASP A 34 -16.96 2.55 -6.99
C ASP A 34 -16.35 3.17 -5.73
N SER A 35 -17.05 4.14 -5.15
CA SER A 35 -16.72 4.73 -3.85
C SER A 35 -17.50 4.03 -2.76
N ILE A 36 -16.82 3.73 -1.67
CA ILE A 36 -17.43 3.07 -0.52
C ILE A 36 -18.43 4.00 0.17
N GLN A 37 -18.12 5.29 0.24
CA GLN A 37 -19.00 6.27 0.88
C GLN A 37 -20.05 6.86 -0.07
N PHE A 38 -19.69 7.08 -1.34
CA PHE A 38 -20.51 7.82 -2.30
C PHE A 38 -21.17 6.93 -3.36
N GLY A 39 -20.95 5.62 -3.29
CA GLY A 39 -21.56 4.63 -4.18
C GLY A 39 -20.92 4.59 -5.57
N LYS A 40 -21.69 4.08 -6.53
CA LYS A 40 -21.22 3.84 -7.90
C LYS A 40 -21.54 5.01 -8.82
N ASN A 41 -20.58 5.37 -9.66
CA ASN A 41 -20.74 6.36 -10.72
C ASN A 41 -20.13 5.83 -12.04
N ILE A 42 -20.60 6.34 -13.17
CA ILE A 42 -20.07 6.03 -14.49
C ILE A 42 -19.68 7.34 -15.17
N ILE A 43 -18.45 7.36 -15.69
CA ILE A 43 -17.97 8.46 -16.52
C ILE A 43 -17.86 7.95 -17.95
N ASP A 44 -18.70 8.47 -18.82
CA ASP A 44 -18.61 8.30 -20.27
C ASP A 44 -17.67 9.35 -20.86
N LEU A 45 -16.62 8.90 -21.56
CA LEU A 45 -15.62 9.77 -22.19
C LEU A 45 -15.96 10.09 -23.66
N SER A 46 -17.05 9.55 -24.20
CA SER A 46 -17.50 9.72 -25.60
C SER A 46 -16.43 9.37 -26.66
N ILE A 47 -15.50 8.46 -26.34
CA ILE A 47 -14.43 8.05 -27.25
C ILE A 47 -14.93 6.99 -28.22
N LYS A 48 -14.76 7.22 -29.52
CA LYS A 48 -15.08 6.25 -30.57
C LYS A 48 -13.91 5.32 -30.87
N GLY A 49 -14.21 4.04 -31.02
CA GLY A 49 -13.22 3.01 -31.35
C GLY A 49 -12.87 2.95 -32.86
N PRO A 50 -11.84 2.18 -33.24
CA PRO A 50 -10.95 1.39 -32.39
C PRO A 50 -9.90 2.24 -31.67
N VAL A 51 -9.37 1.69 -30.57
CA VAL A 51 -8.33 2.33 -29.75
C VAL A 51 -7.06 1.48 -29.78
N HIS A 52 -5.93 2.14 -29.97
CA HIS A 52 -4.59 1.54 -29.97
C HIS A 52 -3.73 2.10 -28.84
N ARG A 53 -2.68 1.37 -28.47
CA ARG A 53 -1.68 1.80 -27.47
C ARG A 53 -2.30 2.28 -26.14
N PHE A 54 -3.40 1.66 -25.74
CA PHE A 54 -4.03 1.94 -24.46
C PHE A 54 -3.07 1.55 -23.34
N LEU A 55 -2.78 2.51 -22.47
CA LEU A 55 -1.86 2.36 -21.36
C LEU A 55 -2.46 3.02 -20.14
N ILE A 56 -2.51 2.28 -19.03
CA ILE A 56 -2.82 2.80 -17.71
C ILE A 56 -1.55 2.69 -16.87
N GLU A 57 -1.15 3.79 -16.25
CA GLU A 57 0.00 3.90 -15.34
C GLU A 57 -0.47 4.42 -13.98
N SER A 58 -0.32 3.61 -12.93
CA SER A 58 -0.51 4.06 -11.54
C SER A 58 0.85 4.46 -10.97
N ASP A 59 1.03 5.73 -10.62
CA ASP A 59 2.24 6.29 -10.01
C ASP A 59 1.95 6.54 -8.52
N LEU A 60 2.52 5.69 -7.65
CA LEU A 60 2.30 5.78 -6.20
C LEU A 60 2.82 7.10 -5.64
N LYS A 61 3.99 7.52 -6.10
CA LYS A 61 4.68 8.69 -5.55
C LYS A 61 3.96 9.98 -5.90
N LYS A 62 3.38 10.06 -7.10
CA LYS A 62 2.59 11.21 -7.56
C LYS A 62 1.10 11.07 -7.26
N GLU A 63 0.68 9.95 -6.67
CA GLU A 63 -0.70 9.69 -6.28
C GLU A 63 -1.71 9.81 -7.43
N VAL A 64 -1.30 9.37 -8.62
CA VAL A 64 -2.05 9.59 -9.86
C VAL A 64 -2.15 8.32 -10.67
N ILE A 65 -3.32 8.12 -11.28
CA ILE A 65 -3.53 7.15 -12.35
C ILE A 65 -3.55 7.91 -13.67
N LYS A 66 -2.54 7.70 -14.50
CA LYS A 66 -2.46 8.26 -15.85
C LYS A 66 -2.98 7.25 -16.85
N VAL A 67 -3.79 7.73 -17.79
CA VAL A 67 -4.28 6.94 -18.91
C VAL A 67 -3.92 7.64 -20.20
N SER A 68 -3.43 6.87 -21.17
CA SER A 68 -3.11 7.37 -22.50
C SER A 68 -3.47 6.36 -23.56
N MET A 69 -3.93 6.83 -24.71
CA MET A 69 -4.32 5.99 -25.82
C MET A 69 -4.26 6.74 -27.16
N GLN A 70 -4.20 5.98 -28.25
CA GLN A 70 -4.35 6.49 -29.61
C GLN A 70 -5.75 6.13 -30.12
N THR A 71 -6.53 7.13 -30.49
CA THR A 71 -7.86 6.98 -31.12
C THR A 71 -7.74 7.23 -32.63
N GLN A 72 -8.85 7.05 -33.37
CA GLN A 72 -8.93 7.44 -34.77
C GLN A 72 -8.74 8.96 -34.97
N GLU A 73 -9.19 9.75 -34.02
CA GLU A 73 -9.18 11.22 -34.09
C GLU A 73 -7.85 11.81 -33.58
N GLY A 74 -7.02 11.02 -32.91
CA GLY A 74 -5.72 11.47 -32.39
C GLY A 74 -5.35 10.87 -31.05
N PHE A 75 -4.30 11.42 -30.45
CA PHE A 75 -3.81 10.99 -29.14
C PHE A 75 -4.66 11.60 -28.02
N PHE A 76 -5.07 10.76 -27.06
CA PHE A 76 -5.85 11.17 -25.90
C PHE A 76 -5.16 10.74 -24.62
N SER A 77 -5.08 11.63 -23.63
CA SER A 77 -4.56 11.29 -22.30
C SER A 77 -5.16 12.12 -21.19
N TYR A 78 -5.33 11.49 -20.03
CA TYR A 78 -5.84 12.11 -18.81
C TYR A 78 -5.16 11.54 -17.57
N LYS A 79 -5.38 12.22 -16.44
CA LYS A 79 -4.94 11.82 -15.11
C LYS A 79 -6.12 11.80 -14.16
N ILE A 80 -6.20 10.79 -13.30
CA ILE A 80 -7.13 10.73 -12.19
C ILE A 80 -6.33 10.81 -10.91
N PHE A 81 -6.63 11.79 -10.06
CA PHE A 81 -5.98 11.99 -8.78
C PHE A 81 -6.93 12.60 -7.78
N LYS A 82 -6.52 12.57 -6.51
CA LYS A 82 -7.25 13.22 -5.43
C LYS A 82 -6.80 14.68 -5.31
N LYS A 83 -7.77 15.59 -5.21
CA LYS A 83 -7.55 17.01 -4.90
C LYS A 83 -8.44 17.36 -3.72
N GLU A 84 -7.82 17.66 -2.58
CA GLU A 84 -8.54 17.90 -1.32
C GLU A 84 -9.48 16.74 -0.93
N SER A 85 -10.81 16.95 -0.98
CA SER A 85 -11.84 15.96 -0.65
C SER A 85 -12.55 15.38 -1.86
N VAL A 86 -12.01 15.60 -3.07
CA VAL A 86 -12.60 15.14 -4.32
C VAL A 86 -11.61 14.36 -5.19
N VAL A 87 -12.14 13.47 -6.00
CA VAL A 87 -11.42 12.83 -7.11
C VAL A 87 -11.68 13.64 -8.36
N VAL A 88 -10.61 14.00 -9.06
CA VAL A 88 -10.67 14.78 -10.29
C VAL A 88 -10.06 14.01 -11.44
N LEU A 89 -10.66 14.16 -12.61
CA LEU A 89 -10.12 13.73 -13.89
C LEU A 89 -9.62 14.98 -14.61
N HIS A 90 -8.31 15.05 -14.84
CA HIS A 90 -7.67 16.15 -15.54
C HIS A 90 -7.27 15.72 -16.95
N LEU A 91 -7.77 16.44 -17.95
CA LEU A 91 -7.52 16.16 -19.37
C LEU A 91 -6.16 16.73 -19.77
N GLU A 92 -5.20 15.88 -20.12
CA GLU A 92 -3.85 16.34 -20.51
C GLU A 92 -3.74 16.61 -22.01
N LYS A 93 -4.33 15.76 -22.85
CA LYS A 93 -4.31 15.88 -24.31
C LYS A 93 -5.60 15.35 -24.90
N LEU A 94 -6.14 16.07 -25.87
CA LEU A 94 -7.36 15.70 -26.58
C LEU A 94 -7.08 15.52 -28.09
N PRO A 95 -7.79 14.59 -28.76
CA PRO A 95 -7.69 14.43 -30.21
C PRO A 95 -8.34 15.62 -30.97
N ASN A 96 -9.40 16.18 -30.40
CA ASN A 96 -10.11 17.35 -30.90
C ASN A 96 -9.97 18.52 -29.90
N PRO A 97 -10.36 19.75 -30.27
CA PRO A 97 -10.34 20.90 -29.35
C PRO A 97 -11.16 20.67 -28.06
N SER A 98 -12.17 19.78 -28.14
CA SER A 98 -13.03 19.41 -27.03
C SER A 98 -13.44 17.94 -27.05
N ILE A 99 -13.91 17.46 -25.91
CA ILE A 99 -14.49 16.13 -25.72
C ILE A 99 -15.75 16.23 -24.85
N LYS A 100 -16.71 15.31 -25.04
CA LYS A 100 -17.88 15.20 -24.17
C LYS A 100 -17.62 14.21 -23.05
N ILE A 101 -17.81 14.65 -21.81
CA ILE A 101 -17.82 13.80 -20.62
C ILE A 101 -19.18 13.88 -19.97
N ASN A 102 -19.92 12.76 -19.92
CA ASN A 102 -21.31 12.72 -19.46
C ASN A 102 -22.15 13.87 -20.06
N GLU A 103 -22.11 13.98 -21.41
CA GLU A 103 -22.80 14.99 -22.23
C GLU A 103 -22.30 16.44 -22.12
N LYS A 104 -21.43 16.76 -21.16
CA LYS A 104 -20.84 18.10 -21.00
C LYS A 104 -19.55 18.23 -21.78
N GLU A 105 -19.33 19.38 -22.41
CA GLU A 105 -18.15 19.64 -23.25
C GLU A 105 -16.97 20.17 -22.42
N PHE A 106 -15.78 19.60 -22.66
CA PHE A 106 -14.54 19.91 -21.95
C PHE A 106 -13.39 20.13 -22.92
N GLN A 107 -12.50 21.07 -22.61
CA GLN A 107 -11.30 21.38 -23.39
C GLN A 107 -10.04 20.77 -22.77
N GLU A 108 -8.91 20.81 -23.49
CA GLU A 108 -7.61 20.39 -22.93
C GLU A 108 -7.31 21.18 -21.64
N ARG A 109 -6.68 20.49 -20.66
CA ARG A 109 -6.33 21.02 -19.32
C ARG A 109 -7.50 21.33 -18.40
N SER A 110 -8.73 21.02 -18.80
CA SER A 110 -9.88 21.11 -17.90
C SER A 110 -9.92 19.96 -16.88
N GLU A 111 -10.62 20.20 -15.78
CA GLU A 111 -10.85 19.23 -14.70
C GLU A 111 -12.33 18.84 -14.67
N TYR A 112 -12.60 17.54 -14.56
CA TYR A 112 -13.92 16.96 -14.33
C TYR A 112 -13.99 16.38 -12.91
N LEU A 113 -15.01 16.76 -12.15
CA LEU A 113 -15.28 16.18 -10.83
C LEU A 113 -15.82 14.76 -10.98
N VAL A 114 -15.03 13.77 -10.58
CA VAL A 114 -15.37 12.34 -10.68
C VAL A 114 -16.34 11.93 -9.58
N THR A 115 -15.94 12.20 -8.33
CA THR A 115 -16.72 11.91 -7.12
C THR A 115 -16.09 12.65 -5.93
N LYS A 116 -16.78 12.68 -4.80
CA LYS A 116 -16.17 12.98 -3.50
C LYS A 116 -15.34 11.78 -3.03
N ALA A 117 -14.33 12.03 -2.21
CA ALA A 117 -13.50 10.98 -1.62
C ALA A 117 -13.17 11.29 -0.16
N ALA A 118 -13.15 10.25 0.66
CA ALA A 118 -12.65 10.35 2.02
C ALA A 118 -11.12 10.44 2.04
N VAL A 119 -10.57 11.10 3.06
CA VAL A 119 -9.14 11.03 3.39
C VAL A 119 -8.88 9.80 4.23
N CYS A 120 -8.10 8.86 3.68
CA CYS A 120 -7.85 7.58 4.35
C CYS A 120 -6.45 7.42 4.96
N ILE A 121 -5.47 8.30 4.71
CA ILE A 121 -4.05 7.94 4.99
C ILE A 121 -3.29 8.99 5.81
N PRO A 122 -2.50 8.57 6.82
CA PRO A 122 -1.57 9.44 7.53
C PRO A 122 -0.39 9.93 6.70
N GLU A 123 0.00 11.20 6.91
CA GLU A 123 1.29 11.74 6.50
C GLU A 123 2.27 11.81 7.69
N PRO A 124 3.58 11.52 7.52
CA PRO A 124 4.21 11.06 6.29
C PRO A 124 3.88 9.59 5.99
N LYS A 125 3.86 9.25 4.70
CA LYS A 125 3.63 7.87 4.27
C LYS A 125 4.83 6.97 4.49
N ALA A 126 4.56 5.82 5.10
CA ALA A 126 5.48 4.73 5.24
C ALA A 126 5.76 4.08 3.87
N THR A 127 6.98 3.58 3.68
CA THR A 127 7.33 2.78 2.50
C THR A 127 7.97 1.47 2.93
N LEU A 128 7.59 0.39 2.27
CA LEU A 128 8.17 -0.94 2.45
C LEU A 128 9.00 -1.30 1.22
N PHE A 129 10.19 -1.83 1.43
CA PHE A 129 11.08 -2.34 0.40
C PHE A 129 11.47 -3.78 0.72
N LEU A 130 11.37 -4.68 -0.26
CA LEU A 130 11.71 -6.11 -0.11
C LEU A 130 12.70 -6.58 -1.20
N GLY A 131 13.73 -5.77 -1.47
CA GLY A 131 14.88 -6.18 -2.29
C GLY A 131 14.71 -6.05 -3.81
N SER A 132 13.57 -5.59 -4.31
CA SER A 132 13.33 -5.37 -5.75
C SER A 132 13.34 -3.87 -6.10
N MET A 133 14.33 -3.43 -6.88
CA MET A 133 14.44 -2.04 -7.34
C MET A 133 13.96 -1.81 -8.79
N LYS A 134 13.57 -2.87 -9.51
CA LYS A 134 13.18 -2.76 -10.92
C LYS A 134 11.76 -2.19 -11.04
N THR A 135 11.52 -1.34 -12.04
CA THR A 135 10.18 -0.99 -12.49
C THR A 135 9.44 -2.27 -12.86
N GLN A 136 8.21 -2.42 -12.36
CA GLN A 136 7.48 -3.67 -12.46
C GLN A 136 6.31 -3.53 -13.44
N ASP A 137 6.28 -4.41 -14.42
CA ASP A 137 5.13 -4.56 -15.31
C ASP A 137 4.00 -5.21 -14.51
N ALA A 138 2.82 -4.61 -14.56
CA ALA A 138 1.61 -5.15 -13.95
C ALA A 138 1.37 -6.62 -14.25
N LYS A 139 1.51 -7.01 -15.51
CA LYS A 139 1.25 -8.39 -15.93
C LYS A 139 2.20 -9.31 -15.18
N VAL A 140 3.45 -8.91 -15.00
CA VAL A 140 4.43 -9.69 -14.23
C VAL A 140 4.03 -9.79 -12.76
N ILE A 141 3.56 -8.69 -12.16
CA ILE A 141 3.09 -8.68 -10.76
C ILE A 141 1.90 -9.63 -10.58
N LEU A 142 0.88 -9.48 -11.44
CA LEU A 142 -0.37 -10.22 -11.37
C LEU A 142 -0.20 -11.71 -11.72
N THR A 143 0.70 -12.03 -12.66
CA THR A 143 0.95 -13.43 -13.08
C THR A 143 1.91 -14.17 -12.16
N LYS A 144 3.04 -13.57 -11.76
CA LYS A 144 4.04 -14.26 -10.95
C LYS A 144 3.67 -14.32 -9.47
N LYS A 145 2.75 -13.48 -9.01
CA LYS A 145 2.24 -13.43 -7.63
C LYS A 145 3.35 -13.43 -6.56
N VAL A 146 4.49 -12.81 -6.86
CA VAL A 146 5.63 -12.77 -5.94
C VAL A 146 5.35 -11.74 -4.84
N LEU A 147 5.22 -12.18 -3.59
CA LEU A 147 4.88 -11.28 -2.48
C LEU A 147 5.89 -10.14 -2.28
N SER A 148 7.19 -10.35 -2.52
CA SER A 148 8.20 -9.28 -2.38
C SER A 148 8.03 -8.13 -3.38
N THR A 149 7.25 -8.37 -4.43
CA THR A 149 6.89 -7.41 -5.49
C THR A 149 5.57 -6.72 -5.16
N ILE A 150 4.62 -7.48 -4.62
CA ILE A 150 3.27 -7.01 -4.34
C ILE A 150 3.17 -6.23 -3.01
N LEU A 151 3.75 -6.77 -1.94
CA LEU A 151 3.57 -6.22 -0.60
C LEU A 151 4.01 -4.76 -0.45
N PRO A 152 5.12 -4.30 -1.06
CA PRO A 152 5.46 -2.87 -1.07
C PRO A 152 4.33 -1.95 -1.56
N TRP A 153 3.64 -2.36 -2.64
CA TRP A 153 2.53 -1.60 -3.20
C TRP A 153 1.32 -1.63 -2.27
N PHE A 154 0.94 -2.82 -1.83
CA PHE A 154 -0.19 -3.00 -0.93
C PHE A 154 0.01 -2.24 0.38
N PHE A 155 1.20 -2.35 0.97
CA PHE A 155 1.61 -1.65 2.17
C PHE A 155 1.49 -0.14 2.01
N TYR A 156 1.84 0.41 0.83
CA TYR A 156 1.72 1.84 0.58
C TYR A 156 0.26 2.29 0.41
N LEU A 157 -0.57 1.49 -0.26
CA LEU A 157 -1.96 1.83 -0.62
C LEU A 157 -2.92 1.85 0.56
N PHE A 158 -2.76 0.93 1.51
CA PHE A 158 -3.73 0.68 2.57
C PHE A 158 -3.25 1.12 3.96
N GLN A 159 -2.26 2.00 4.01
CA GLN A 159 -1.81 2.59 5.26
C GLN A 159 -2.96 3.29 5.97
N SER A 160 -3.17 2.97 7.24
CA SER A 160 -4.22 3.60 8.03
C SER A 160 -3.76 3.79 9.47
N GLN A 161 -4.23 4.86 10.11
CA GLN A 161 -4.11 5.01 11.55
C GLN A 161 -5.23 4.27 12.30
N GLU A 162 -6.32 3.95 11.61
CA GLU A 162 -7.39 3.15 12.18
C GLU A 162 -6.91 1.72 12.31
N LYS A 163 -6.91 1.21 13.55
CA LYS A 163 -6.67 -0.20 13.81
C LYS A 163 -8.01 -0.93 13.83
N MET A 164 -8.11 -2.00 13.06
CA MET A 164 -9.19 -2.96 13.21
C MET A 164 -8.78 -4.14 14.09
N GLY A 165 -9.79 -4.77 14.69
CA GLY A 165 -9.60 -5.96 15.51
C GLY A 165 -9.38 -7.18 14.62
N MET A 166 -8.38 -8.00 14.93
CA MET A 166 -8.14 -9.26 14.20
C MET A 166 -9.29 -10.28 14.33
N ASN A 167 -10.20 -10.06 15.28
CA ASN A 167 -11.42 -10.85 15.49
C ASN A 167 -12.39 -10.80 14.29
N ASP A 168 -12.19 -9.85 13.39
CA ASP A 168 -12.99 -9.68 12.18
C ASP A 168 -12.65 -10.71 11.09
N LEU A 169 -11.46 -11.32 11.12
CA LEU A 169 -11.12 -12.46 10.26
C LEU A 169 -11.97 -13.67 10.61
N SER A 170 -12.19 -14.56 9.64
CA SER A 170 -12.75 -15.87 9.95
C SER A 170 -11.84 -16.64 10.93
N PRO A 171 -12.40 -17.49 11.83
CA PRO A 171 -11.60 -18.22 12.81
C PRO A 171 -10.47 -19.06 12.19
N VAL A 172 -10.70 -19.63 11.00
CA VAL A 172 -9.70 -20.41 10.26
C VAL A 172 -8.46 -19.56 9.96
N TYR A 173 -8.66 -18.32 9.52
CA TYR A 173 -7.56 -17.42 9.21
C TYR A 173 -6.92 -16.83 10.47
N GLN A 174 -7.68 -16.62 11.55
CA GLN A 174 -7.12 -16.23 12.85
C GLN A 174 -6.12 -17.26 13.37
N GLU A 175 -6.44 -18.56 13.27
CA GLU A 175 -5.51 -19.63 13.64
C GLU A 175 -4.27 -19.65 12.72
N MET A 176 -4.48 -19.46 11.41
CA MET A 176 -3.40 -19.47 10.43
C MET A 176 -2.35 -18.38 10.73
N ILE A 177 -2.78 -17.17 11.10
CA ILE A 177 -1.86 -16.05 11.34
C ILE A 177 -1.11 -16.11 12.69
N LYS A 178 -1.39 -17.10 13.55
CA LYS A 178 -0.67 -17.26 14.83
C LYS A 178 0.79 -17.63 14.64
N THR A 179 1.13 -18.32 13.55
CA THR A 179 2.51 -18.75 13.28
C THR A 179 3.16 -17.91 12.19
N LYS A 180 4.48 -17.77 12.24
CA LYS A 180 5.27 -17.08 11.21
C LYS A 180 5.04 -17.62 9.79
N ASN A 181 5.04 -18.95 9.65
CA ASN A 181 4.82 -19.59 8.35
C ASN A 181 3.35 -19.48 7.92
N GLY A 182 2.42 -19.59 8.86
CA GLY A 182 1.00 -19.44 8.58
C GLY A 182 0.63 -18.02 8.12
N LYS A 183 1.24 -16.96 8.67
CA LYS A 183 1.10 -15.59 8.12
C LYS A 183 1.51 -15.51 6.65
N LEU A 184 2.65 -16.11 6.29
CA LEU A 184 3.11 -16.11 4.89
C LEU A 184 2.16 -16.89 3.98
N ASN A 185 1.70 -18.06 4.43
CA ASN A 185 0.73 -18.88 3.69
C ASN A 185 -0.60 -18.15 3.50
N PHE A 186 -1.09 -17.48 4.54
CA PHE A 186 -2.28 -16.65 4.48
C PHE A 186 -2.14 -15.55 3.43
N LEU A 187 -1.02 -14.84 3.40
CA LEU A 187 -0.78 -13.82 2.37
C LEU A 187 -0.75 -14.43 0.97
N ASN A 188 -0.06 -15.55 0.76
CA ASN A 188 -0.07 -16.22 -0.54
C ASN A 188 -1.49 -16.60 -0.99
N LEU A 189 -2.30 -17.15 -0.09
CA LEU A 189 -3.71 -17.48 -0.35
C LEU A 189 -4.51 -16.22 -0.71
N LEU A 190 -4.33 -15.16 0.07
CA LEU A 190 -5.03 -13.90 -0.11
C LEU A 190 -4.74 -13.25 -1.45
N PHE A 191 -3.45 -13.06 -1.75
CA PHE A 191 -3.02 -12.45 -3.00
C PHE A 191 -3.33 -13.31 -4.22
N SER A 192 -3.55 -14.62 -4.03
CA SER A 192 -3.90 -15.50 -5.14
C SER A 192 -5.40 -15.62 -5.40
N SER A 193 -6.24 -15.44 -4.38
CA SER A 193 -7.66 -15.84 -4.42
C SER A 193 -8.65 -14.73 -4.08
N PHE A 194 -8.22 -13.66 -3.41
CA PHE A 194 -9.11 -12.64 -2.84
C PHE A 194 -8.76 -11.20 -3.24
N LEU A 195 -7.88 -11.03 -4.23
CA LEU A 195 -7.61 -9.73 -4.82
C LEU A 195 -7.91 -9.75 -6.31
N ASP A 196 -8.78 -8.83 -6.73
CA ASP A 196 -9.11 -8.57 -8.12
C ASP A 196 -8.25 -7.41 -8.65
N GLY A 197 -7.94 -7.47 -9.94
CA GLY A 197 -7.15 -6.46 -10.63
C GLY A 197 -5.88 -6.06 -9.87
N PHE A 198 -5.64 -4.75 -9.68
CA PHE A 198 -4.52 -4.26 -8.87
C PHE A 198 -4.89 -4.11 -7.42
N PHE A 199 -4.94 -5.25 -6.73
CA PHE A 199 -5.08 -5.33 -5.29
C PHE A 199 -6.41 -4.78 -4.75
N VAL A 200 -7.47 -4.86 -5.55
CA VAL A 200 -8.82 -4.53 -5.08
C VAL A 200 -9.34 -5.74 -4.29
N PRO A 201 -9.53 -5.62 -2.96
CA PRO A 201 -9.99 -6.75 -2.15
C PRO A 201 -11.40 -7.19 -2.55
N THR A 202 -11.61 -8.50 -2.53
CA THR A 202 -12.91 -9.14 -2.76
C THR A 202 -13.21 -10.16 -1.68
N GLU A 203 -14.49 -10.24 -1.31
CA GLU A 203 -15.01 -11.22 -0.35
C GLU A 203 -15.11 -12.63 -0.94
N GLN A 204 -15.16 -12.74 -2.27
CA GLN A 204 -15.35 -13.98 -3.00
C GLN A 204 -14.02 -14.63 -3.38
N ASP A 205 -14.01 -15.96 -3.34
CA ASP A 205 -12.96 -16.79 -3.92
C ASP A 205 -13.02 -16.71 -5.45
N LEU A 206 -12.17 -15.84 -6.01
CA LEU A 206 -12.12 -15.57 -7.45
C LEU A 206 -11.66 -16.76 -8.29
N VAL A 207 -11.04 -17.75 -7.65
CA VAL A 207 -10.42 -18.91 -8.31
C VAL A 207 -11.20 -20.19 -8.03
N HIS A 208 -12.36 -20.08 -7.36
CA HIS A 208 -13.30 -21.17 -7.12
C HIS A 208 -12.65 -22.43 -6.51
N GLN A 209 -11.70 -22.24 -5.59
CA GLN A 209 -11.05 -23.30 -4.82
C GLN A 209 -11.92 -23.82 -3.66
N GLY A 210 -13.09 -23.22 -3.43
CA GLY A 210 -13.98 -23.57 -2.32
C GLY A 210 -13.51 -22.97 -0.99
N LEU A 211 -12.77 -21.86 -1.04
CA LEU A 211 -12.30 -21.19 0.17
C LEU A 211 -13.46 -20.54 0.91
N THR A 212 -13.43 -20.65 2.24
CA THR A 212 -14.37 -19.90 3.09
C THR A 212 -14.12 -18.40 2.94
N PRO A 213 -15.18 -17.57 3.02
CA PRO A 213 -15.03 -16.11 3.04
C PRO A 213 -13.96 -15.67 4.05
N LEU A 214 -13.15 -14.68 3.66
CA LEU A 214 -12.05 -14.17 4.49
C LEU A 214 -12.52 -13.65 5.86
N PHE A 215 -13.74 -13.14 5.91
CA PHE A 215 -14.28 -12.42 7.05
C PHE A 215 -15.50 -13.14 7.61
N SER A 216 -15.65 -13.05 8.94
CA SER A 216 -16.82 -13.63 9.63
C SER A 216 -18.10 -12.80 9.44
N LYS A 217 -17.99 -11.57 8.91
CA LYS A 217 -19.08 -10.62 8.65
C LYS A 217 -18.81 -9.90 7.33
N ASN A 218 -19.85 -9.30 6.73
CA ASN A 218 -19.69 -8.40 5.59
C ASN A 218 -18.93 -7.15 6.04
N ILE A 219 -17.63 -7.12 5.71
CA ILE A 219 -16.74 -6.03 6.07
C ILE A 219 -16.52 -5.19 4.81
N PRO A 220 -16.76 -3.86 4.88
CA PRO A 220 -16.45 -2.95 3.78
C PRO A 220 -15.05 -3.20 3.18
N LYS A 221 -14.92 -3.09 1.85
CA LYS A 221 -13.68 -3.46 1.14
C LYS A 221 -12.45 -2.67 1.58
N ASP A 222 -12.60 -1.40 1.96
CA ASP A 222 -11.55 -0.56 2.54
C ASP A 222 -11.03 -1.15 3.85
N LYS A 223 -11.95 -1.57 4.72
CA LYS A 223 -11.63 -2.24 5.96
C LYS A 223 -10.84 -3.52 5.70
N MET A 224 -11.18 -4.29 4.66
CA MET A 224 -10.34 -5.43 4.27
C MET A 224 -8.90 -4.99 3.98
N GLY A 225 -8.71 -3.95 3.18
CA GLY A 225 -7.39 -3.38 2.89
C GLY A 225 -6.61 -2.99 4.15
N ILE A 226 -7.27 -2.30 5.09
CA ILE A 226 -6.70 -1.87 6.38
C ILE A 226 -6.25 -3.08 7.21
N LEU A 227 -7.08 -4.10 7.35
CA LEU A 227 -6.72 -5.28 8.14
C LEU A 227 -5.50 -5.99 7.58
N LEU A 228 -5.43 -6.08 6.25
CA LEU A 228 -4.32 -6.69 5.54
C LEU A 228 -3.05 -5.87 5.69
N TYR A 229 -3.14 -4.54 5.63
CA TYR A 229 -2.03 -3.65 5.97
C TYR A 229 -1.51 -3.94 7.39
N GLN A 230 -2.40 -4.03 8.38
CA GLN A 230 -2.02 -4.33 9.78
C GLN A 230 -1.32 -5.68 9.91
N LEU A 231 -1.76 -6.71 9.18
CA LEU A 231 -1.09 -8.02 9.17
C LEU A 231 0.31 -7.93 8.55
N ILE A 232 0.46 -7.16 7.47
CA ILE A 232 1.75 -6.93 6.82
C ILE A 232 2.69 -6.18 7.76
N GLU A 233 2.22 -5.06 8.31
CA GLU A 233 2.94 -4.26 9.31
C GLU A 233 3.41 -5.13 10.47
N ALA A 234 2.52 -5.93 11.07
CA ALA A 234 2.80 -6.80 12.22
C ALA A 234 3.86 -7.88 11.96
N MET A 235 4.23 -8.17 10.71
CA MET A 235 5.37 -9.03 10.42
C MET A 235 6.73 -8.33 10.63
N PHE A 236 6.76 -7.02 10.40
CA PHE A 236 7.97 -6.20 10.43
C PHE A 236 8.09 -5.37 11.70
N CYS A 237 6.98 -4.89 12.25
CA CYS A 237 6.93 -4.07 13.45
C CYS A 237 5.62 -4.30 14.20
N GLN A 238 5.72 -4.49 15.51
CA GLN A 238 4.56 -4.48 16.42
C GLN A 238 4.80 -3.42 17.48
N TYR A 239 3.77 -2.63 17.81
CA TYR A 239 3.86 -1.63 18.86
C TYR A 239 2.61 -1.67 19.76
N GLU A 240 2.86 -1.81 21.06
CA GLU A 240 1.84 -1.92 22.11
C GLU A 240 2.25 -1.01 23.28
N GLY A 241 1.62 0.16 23.35
CA GLY A 241 2.02 1.20 24.31
C GLY A 241 3.48 1.62 24.09
N PRO A 242 4.36 1.53 25.09
CA PRO A 242 5.77 1.89 24.97
C PRO A 242 6.64 0.81 24.31
N LEU A 243 6.14 -0.41 24.16
CA LEU A 243 6.91 -1.54 23.64
C LEU A 243 6.88 -1.57 22.11
N ILE A 244 8.05 -1.57 21.48
CA ILE A 244 8.26 -1.72 20.04
C ILE A 244 9.00 -3.03 19.79
N SER A 245 8.42 -3.94 19.03
CA SER A 245 9.07 -5.19 18.61
C SER A 245 9.44 -5.12 17.14
N LEU A 246 10.74 -5.19 16.84
CA LEU A 246 11.28 -5.13 15.48
C LEU A 246 11.47 -6.53 14.87
N LEU A 247 11.03 -6.68 13.63
CA LEU A 247 11.05 -7.93 12.85
C LEU A 247 10.50 -9.17 13.60
N PRO A 248 9.38 -9.06 14.35
CA PRO A 248 8.92 -10.14 15.24
C PRO A 248 8.51 -11.40 14.48
N SER A 249 8.16 -11.29 13.19
CA SER A 249 7.74 -12.43 12.38
C SER A 249 8.28 -12.38 10.94
N LEU A 250 9.43 -11.74 10.69
CA LEU A 250 9.99 -11.55 9.33
C LEU A 250 10.19 -12.88 8.57
N PRO A 251 9.41 -13.18 7.52
CA PRO A 251 9.56 -14.40 6.73
C PRO A 251 10.99 -14.63 6.21
N LYS A 252 11.44 -15.90 6.22
CA LYS A 252 12.81 -16.26 5.81
C LYS A 252 13.12 -15.87 4.37
N VAL A 253 12.10 -15.86 3.50
CA VAL A 253 12.21 -15.49 2.08
C VAL A 253 12.59 -14.02 1.86
N TRP A 254 12.38 -13.14 2.85
CA TRP A 254 12.71 -11.71 2.75
C TRP A 254 14.03 -11.43 3.45
N HIS A 255 15.10 -11.92 2.83
CA HIS A 255 16.45 -11.75 3.36
C HIS A 255 16.88 -10.29 3.49
N GLN A 256 16.34 -9.38 2.70
CA GLN A 256 16.69 -7.97 2.75
C GLN A 256 15.48 -7.07 2.53
N GLY A 257 15.52 -5.89 3.13
CA GLY A 257 14.45 -4.92 2.99
C GLY A 257 14.63 -3.72 3.90
N MET A 258 13.66 -2.82 3.83
CA MET A 258 13.63 -1.60 4.63
C MET A 258 12.19 -1.14 4.82
N ILE A 259 11.88 -0.60 6.00
CA ILE A 259 10.73 0.24 6.24
C ILE A 259 11.24 1.66 6.49
N HIS A 260 10.59 2.63 5.86
CA HIS A 260 10.93 4.05 6.03
C HIS A 260 9.67 4.85 6.35
N ASN A 261 9.76 5.76 7.31
CA ASN A 261 8.69 6.65 7.77
C ASN A 261 7.42 5.94 8.25
N LEU A 262 7.56 4.82 8.98
CA LEU A 262 6.41 4.20 9.64
C LEU A 262 5.91 5.12 10.76
N LYS A 263 4.79 5.79 10.51
CA LYS A 263 4.16 6.68 11.49
C LYS A 263 3.44 5.86 12.55
N CYS A 264 4.00 5.84 13.76
CA CYS A 264 3.31 5.38 14.96
C CYS A 264 2.59 6.57 15.63
N LYS A 265 1.88 6.32 16.73
CA LYS A 265 1.11 7.36 17.43
C LYS A 265 1.98 8.55 17.82
N ASP A 266 3.17 8.25 18.34
CA ASP A 266 4.00 9.20 19.07
C ASP A 266 5.44 9.28 18.55
N PHE A 267 5.77 8.54 17.50
CA PHE A 267 7.09 8.50 16.88
C PHE A 267 6.99 8.09 15.41
N ILE A 268 8.05 8.36 14.65
CA ILE A 268 8.25 7.86 13.29
C ILE A 268 9.42 6.88 13.33
N LEU A 269 9.20 5.69 12.80
CA LEU A 269 10.17 4.60 12.79
C LEU A 269 10.66 4.30 11.37
N SER A 270 11.97 4.21 11.18
CA SER A 270 12.59 3.65 9.98
C SER A 270 13.58 2.56 10.38
N PHE A 271 13.67 1.48 9.61
CA PHE A 271 14.69 0.46 9.84
C PHE A 271 14.97 -0.36 8.59
N SER A 272 16.19 -0.90 8.51
CA SER A 272 16.64 -1.74 7.40
C SER A 272 17.19 -3.07 7.90
N TRP A 273 17.10 -4.09 7.05
CA TRP A 273 17.65 -5.41 7.32
C TRP A 273 18.33 -6.02 6.10
N SER A 274 19.33 -6.85 6.35
CA SER A 274 20.02 -7.63 5.32
C SER A 274 20.46 -8.98 5.87
N ARG A 275 20.32 -10.02 5.05
CA ARG A 275 20.48 -11.43 5.45
C ARG A 275 19.62 -11.79 6.68
N GLY A 276 18.43 -11.22 6.78
CA GLY A 276 17.49 -11.42 7.89
C GLY A 276 17.88 -10.72 9.20
N ARG A 277 18.91 -9.87 9.19
CA ARG A 277 19.46 -9.18 10.36
C ARG A 277 19.25 -7.68 10.29
N LEU A 278 18.93 -7.04 11.41
CA LEU A 278 18.85 -5.58 11.51
C LEU A 278 20.19 -4.93 11.16
N ARG A 279 20.13 -3.80 10.46
CA ARG A 279 21.30 -3.01 10.04
C ARG A 279 21.27 -1.64 10.65
N GLU A 280 20.14 -0.96 10.50
CA GLU A 280 19.93 0.41 10.97
C GLU A 280 18.50 0.53 11.48
N VAL A 281 18.33 1.33 12.54
CA VAL A 281 17.04 1.73 13.08
C VAL A 281 17.10 3.22 13.38
N GLU A 282 16.10 3.97 12.97
CA GLU A 282 15.94 5.39 13.26
C GLU A 282 14.57 5.61 13.92
N ILE A 283 14.56 6.32 15.03
CA ILE A 283 13.35 6.70 15.76
C ILE A 283 13.34 8.22 15.91
N LEU A 284 12.40 8.87 15.25
CA LEU A 284 12.10 10.29 15.45
C LEU A 284 10.94 10.40 16.44
N SER A 285 11.20 10.97 17.60
CA SER A 285 10.17 11.16 18.62
C SER A 285 9.30 12.38 18.32
N LEU A 286 7.97 12.22 18.34
CA LEU A 286 7.02 13.31 18.12
C LEU A 286 6.53 13.96 19.43
N LYS A 287 6.91 13.39 20.58
CA LYS A 287 6.61 13.91 21.91
C LYS A 287 7.61 13.37 22.93
N LEU A 288 7.63 13.93 24.14
CA LEU A 288 8.36 13.33 25.24
C LEU A 288 7.78 11.95 25.58
N GLN A 289 8.61 10.91 25.57
CA GLN A 289 8.17 9.55 25.88
C GLN A 289 9.32 8.63 26.30
N SER A 290 8.96 7.56 27.00
CA SER A 290 9.83 6.41 27.21
C SER A 290 9.38 5.25 26.33
N LEU A 291 10.34 4.60 25.68
CA LEU A 291 10.14 3.49 24.75
C LEU A 291 10.98 2.30 25.19
N VAL A 292 10.44 1.10 24.95
CA VAL A 292 11.18 -0.15 25.10
C VAL A 292 11.29 -0.78 23.71
N VAL A 293 12.51 -0.87 23.18
CA VAL A 293 12.76 -1.49 21.88
C VAL A 293 13.19 -2.93 22.09
N LYS A 294 12.35 -3.88 21.67
CA LYS A 294 12.63 -5.31 21.64
C LYS A 294 13.19 -5.69 20.27
N PHE A 295 14.40 -6.22 20.29
CA PHE A 295 15.13 -6.66 19.11
C PHE A 295 14.86 -8.14 18.80
N PRO A 296 15.13 -8.58 17.55
CA PRO A 296 15.15 -10.00 17.20
C PRO A 296 16.07 -10.80 18.13
N TYR A 297 15.69 -12.07 18.37
CA TYR A 297 16.51 -13.00 19.14
C TYR A 297 17.92 -13.09 18.57
N GLY A 298 18.91 -13.10 19.47
CA GLY A 298 20.31 -13.15 19.13
C GLY A 298 21.02 -11.81 19.22
N ILE A 299 20.36 -10.66 19.07
CA ILE A 299 21.05 -9.36 19.19
C ILE A 299 21.45 -9.14 20.66
N LYS A 300 22.76 -9.04 20.92
CA LYS A 300 23.36 -8.84 22.25
C LYS A 300 23.77 -7.41 22.52
N SER A 301 24.11 -6.65 21.48
CA SER A 301 24.49 -5.25 21.64
C SER A 301 24.12 -4.42 20.43
N VAL A 302 23.90 -3.12 20.65
CA VAL A 302 23.59 -2.12 19.64
C VAL A 302 24.40 -0.85 19.92
N ARG A 303 24.78 -0.10 18.88
CA ARG A 303 25.37 1.21 19.06
C ARG A 303 24.32 2.28 18.80
N ILE A 304 24.15 3.21 19.74
CA ILE A 304 23.47 4.49 19.48
C ILE A 304 24.53 5.42 18.88
N GLN A 305 24.20 6.07 17.75
CA GLN A 305 25.17 6.88 17.03
C GLN A 305 25.70 8.04 17.90
N GLY A 306 27.01 8.13 18.05
CA GLY A 306 27.66 9.09 18.95
C GLY A 306 28.05 8.50 20.31
N GLU A 307 27.64 7.26 20.61
CA GLU A 307 27.84 6.62 21.90
C GLU A 307 28.57 5.28 21.76
N ASN A 308 29.03 4.74 22.90
CA ASN A 308 29.59 3.40 22.96
C ASN A 308 28.48 2.34 22.79
N PRO A 309 28.81 1.13 22.29
CA PRO A 309 27.83 0.06 22.18
C PRO A 309 27.20 -0.30 23.53
N TYR A 310 25.88 -0.38 23.56
CA TYR A 310 25.07 -0.82 24.69
C TYR A 310 24.90 -2.33 24.65
N SER A 311 25.14 -2.98 25.78
CA SER A 311 24.73 -4.37 26.01
C SER A 311 23.23 -4.40 26.28
N LEU A 312 22.52 -5.32 25.63
CA LEU A 312 21.08 -5.47 25.77
C LEU A 312 20.74 -6.46 26.88
N THR A 313 19.80 -6.08 27.75
CA THR A 313 19.19 -6.99 28.74
C THR A 313 17.96 -7.61 28.11
N SER A 314 17.87 -8.94 28.06
CA SER A 314 16.71 -9.65 27.49
C SER A 314 16.34 -9.25 26.05
N HIS A 315 17.34 -8.87 25.25
CA HIS A 315 17.17 -8.33 23.88
C HIS A 315 16.33 -7.05 23.82
N GLN A 316 16.32 -6.26 24.89
CA GLN A 316 15.58 -5.01 24.99
C GLN A 316 16.51 -3.83 25.30
N LEU A 317 16.09 -2.65 24.85
CA LEU A 317 16.70 -1.37 25.17
C LEU A 317 15.61 -0.40 25.61
N GLU A 318 15.78 0.16 26.81
CA GLU A 318 14.92 1.22 27.33
C GLU A 318 15.50 2.57 26.91
N LEU A 319 14.65 3.45 26.39
CA LEU A 319 15.01 4.75 25.86
C LEU A 319 14.06 5.80 26.43
N THR A 320 14.60 6.98 26.73
CA THR A 320 13.78 8.18 27.00
C THR A 320 14.13 9.21 25.94
N LEU A 321 13.15 9.58 25.14
CA LEU A 321 13.32 10.48 23.99
C LEU A 321 12.56 11.78 24.23
N LYS A 322 13.21 12.91 23.95
CA LYS A 322 12.58 14.23 23.92
C LYS A 322 11.80 14.43 22.63
N GLU A 323 10.85 15.34 22.64
CA GLU A 323 10.15 15.75 21.43
C GLU A 323 11.14 16.30 20.38
N GLY A 324 11.01 15.85 19.14
CA GLY A 324 11.89 16.22 18.02
C GLY A 324 13.23 15.48 18.00
N GLU A 325 13.54 14.65 19.00
CA GLU A 325 14.79 13.91 19.05
C GLU A 325 14.82 12.78 18.01
N LEU A 326 15.91 12.72 17.25
CA LEU A 326 16.19 11.65 16.28
C LEU A 326 17.27 10.74 16.84
N LEU A 327 16.87 9.53 17.24
CA LEU A 327 17.78 8.49 17.69
C LEU A 327 18.12 7.55 16.53
N LYS A 328 19.42 7.30 16.31
CA LYS A 328 19.92 6.38 15.29
C LYS A 328 20.69 5.24 15.94
N MET A 329 20.34 4.02 15.56
CA MET A 329 20.95 2.79 16.05
C MET A 329 21.55 1.99 14.90
N ASP A 330 22.76 1.50 15.08
CA ASP A 330 23.46 0.66 14.11
C ASP A 330 24.40 -0.35 14.78
N ARG A 331 25.21 -1.05 13.97
CA ARG A 331 26.23 -2.02 14.42
C ARG A 331 25.69 -3.07 15.40
N PHE A 332 24.51 -3.61 15.10
CA PHE A 332 23.90 -4.73 15.83
C PHE A 332 24.85 -5.95 15.84
N LYS A 333 25.17 -6.47 17.04
CA LYS A 333 25.99 -7.68 17.22
C LYS A 333 25.17 -8.81 17.83
N GLU A 334 25.47 -10.04 17.40
CA GLU A 334 24.82 -11.29 17.85
C GLU A 334 25.58 -12.02 18.96
#